data_AF-T0KQ46-F1
#
_entry.id   AF-T0KQ46-F1
#
_cell.length_a   1.000
_cell.length_b   1.000
_cell.length_c   1.000
_cell.angle_alpha   90.00
_cell.angle_beta   90.00
_cell.angle_gamma   90.00
#
_symmetry.space_group_name_H-M   'P 1'
#
loop_
_entity.id
_entity.type
_entity.pdbx_description
1 polymer ?
#
loop_
_entity_poly.entity_id
_entity_poly.type
_entity_poly.pdbx_seq_one_letter_code
_entity_poly.pdbx_strand_id
1 'polypeptide(L)'
;MLERYYDELHPINGLPKQPTRKALQNLLRRILELFDHTYLVVDGLDECGKLTDEVVECLFDISEDADDVSIALLSRDEDEIRSRLEGSFTPIEIAAHKEDITEYVTAEIEERIRSRRLRIGNLHLKGEILQGLINGAKGMINDILKVPMGSLSAVESAIQINNAETP
;
A
#
# COMPACT_ATOMS: atom_id res chain seq x y z
N MET A 1 -10.00 20.74 -11.66
CA MET A 1 -8.88 21.17 -10.79
C MET A 1 -7.54 20.68 -11.34
N LEU A 2 -7.39 19.38 -11.59
CA LEU A 2 -6.19 18.78 -12.19
C LEU A 2 -5.87 19.32 -13.59
N GLU A 3 -6.87 19.41 -14.48
CA GLU A 3 -6.70 19.99 -15.83
C GLU A 3 -6.16 21.42 -15.78
N ARG A 4 -6.76 22.27 -14.94
CA ARG A 4 -6.27 23.63 -14.72
C ARG A 4 -4.82 23.67 -14.21
N TYR A 5 -4.46 22.80 -13.26
CA TYR A 5 -3.08 22.73 -12.77
C TYR A 5 -2.11 22.24 -13.85
N TYR A 6 -2.53 21.30 -14.71
CA TYR A 6 -1.77 20.86 -15.86
C TYR A 6 -1.52 22.03 -16.85
N ASP A 7 -2.54 22.81 -17.16
CA ASP A 7 -2.42 23.99 -18.04
C ASP A 7 -1.49 25.05 -17.45
N GLU A 8 -1.52 25.25 -16.13
CA GLU A 8 -0.61 26.16 -15.41
C GLU A 8 0.86 25.73 -15.51
N LEU A 9 1.12 24.41 -15.58
CA LEU A 9 2.46 23.85 -15.81
C LEU A 9 2.86 23.84 -17.30
N HIS A 10 1.90 23.87 -18.22
CA HIS A 10 2.12 23.77 -19.67
C HIS A 10 1.52 24.96 -20.42
N PRO A 11 2.02 26.19 -20.20
CA PRO A 11 1.48 27.37 -20.85
C PRO A 11 1.67 27.32 -22.36
N ILE A 12 0.65 27.72 -23.13
CA ILE A 12 0.69 27.83 -24.59
C ILE A 12 1.88 28.68 -25.06
N ASN A 13 2.18 29.74 -24.31
CA ASN A 13 3.31 30.63 -24.53
C ASN A 13 4.26 30.57 -23.32
N GLY A 14 5.20 29.62 -23.32
CA GLY A 14 6.22 29.49 -22.28
C GLY A 14 6.86 28.11 -22.26
N LEU A 15 7.86 27.94 -21.38
CA LEU A 15 8.46 26.63 -21.13
C LEU A 15 7.61 25.84 -20.12
N PRO A 16 7.42 24.52 -20.32
CA PRO A 16 6.83 23.65 -19.32
C PRO A 16 7.57 23.74 -17.99
N LYS A 17 6.82 23.72 -16.90
CA LYS A 17 7.35 23.75 -15.53
C LYS A 17 7.19 22.38 -14.89
N GLN A 18 8.17 22.00 -14.08
CA GLN A 18 8.02 20.85 -13.21
C GLN A 18 7.13 21.21 -12.01
N PRO A 19 6.23 20.31 -11.58
CA PRO A 19 5.44 20.54 -10.38
C PRO A 19 6.37 20.63 -9.16
N THR A 20 6.06 21.55 -8.24
CA THR A 20 6.77 21.61 -6.96
C THR A 20 6.05 20.75 -5.94
N ARG A 21 6.79 20.20 -4.96
CA ARG A 21 6.24 19.41 -3.86
C ARG A 21 5.07 20.12 -3.17
N LYS A 22 5.27 21.38 -2.78
CA LYS A 22 4.26 22.21 -2.14
C LYS A 22 3.00 22.40 -2.99
N ALA A 23 3.16 22.56 -4.31
CA ALA A 23 2.02 22.68 -5.21
C ALA A 23 1.24 21.37 -5.33
N LEU A 24 1.91 20.22 -5.35
CA LEU A 24 1.27 18.90 -5.34
C LEU A 24 0.55 18.62 -4.02
N GLN A 25 1.17 18.94 -2.87
CA GLN A 25 0.55 18.81 -1.55
C GLN A 25 -0.72 19.66 -1.46
N ASN A 26 -0.65 20.92 -1.88
CA ASN A 26 -1.82 21.81 -1.91
C ASN A 26 -2.92 21.30 -2.86
N LEU A 27 -2.54 20.75 -4.01
CA LEU A 27 -3.48 20.17 -4.96
C LEU A 27 -4.17 18.94 -4.37
N LEU A 28 -3.41 18.05 -3.72
CA LEU A 28 -3.95 16.88 -3.05
C LEU A 28 -4.93 17.27 -1.95
N ARG A 29 -4.56 18.21 -1.07
CA ARG A 29 -5.48 18.75 -0.03
C ARG A 29 -6.80 19.22 -0.63
N ARG A 30 -6.75 20.05 -1.67
CA ARG A 30 -7.96 20.54 -2.34
C ARG A 30 -8.80 19.43 -2.98
N ILE A 31 -8.20 18.30 -3.35
CA ILE A 31 -8.93 17.12 -3.85
C ILE A 31 -9.62 16.39 -2.69
N LEU A 32 -8.93 16.25 -1.55
CA LEU A 32 -9.47 15.61 -0.35
C LEU A 32 -10.66 16.39 0.24
N GLU A 33 -10.59 17.73 0.23
CA GLU A 33 -11.65 18.66 0.67
C GLU A 33 -12.92 18.64 -0.21
N LEU A 34 -12.95 17.89 -1.31
CA LEU A 34 -14.15 17.77 -2.16
C LEU A 34 -15.24 16.90 -1.53
N PHE A 35 -14.92 16.16 -0.48
CA PHE A 35 -15.82 15.23 0.19
C PHE A 35 -15.89 15.56 1.67
N ASP A 36 -17.03 15.31 2.30
CA ASP A 36 -17.21 15.53 3.75
C ASP A 36 -16.27 14.65 4.60
N HIS A 37 -15.85 13.51 4.05
CA HIS A 37 -14.84 12.63 4.63
C HIS A 37 -14.14 11.84 3.51
N THR A 38 -12.82 11.74 3.57
CA THR A 38 -12.01 11.01 2.57
C THR A 38 -11.13 9.95 3.22
N TYR A 39 -11.09 8.75 2.62
CA TYR A 39 -10.14 7.69 2.97
C TYR A 39 -8.99 7.70 1.96
N LEU A 40 -7.76 7.94 2.45
CA LEU A 40 -6.55 7.94 1.64
C LEU A 40 -5.71 6.71 1.96
N VAL A 41 -5.60 5.78 1.01
CA VAL A 41 -4.74 4.60 1.12
C VAL A 41 -3.55 4.77 0.19
N VAL A 42 -2.34 4.70 0.74
CA VAL A 42 -1.08 4.81 -0.02
C VAL A 42 -0.32 3.51 0.14
N ASP A 43 -0.05 2.82 -0.96
CA ASP A 43 0.68 1.55 -0.99
C ASP A 43 2.07 1.73 -1.62
N GLY A 44 3.02 0.87 -1.20
CA GLY A 44 4.40 0.88 -1.67
C GLY A 44 5.17 2.17 -1.31
N LEU A 45 4.97 2.73 -0.12
CA LEU A 45 5.62 3.98 0.28
C LEU A 45 7.16 3.89 0.25
N ASP A 46 7.74 2.72 0.49
CA ASP A 46 9.16 2.42 0.39
C ASP A 46 9.71 2.49 -1.05
N GLU A 47 8.85 2.39 -2.07
CA GLU A 47 9.25 2.45 -3.48
C GLU A 47 9.54 3.88 -3.97
N CYS A 48 9.40 4.90 -3.12
CA CYS A 48 9.69 6.31 -3.44
C CYS A 48 11.20 6.60 -3.52
N GLY A 49 12.06 5.66 -3.15
CA GLY A 49 13.51 5.77 -3.24
C GLY A 49 14.04 7.00 -2.48
N LYS A 50 14.80 7.87 -3.15
CA LYS A 50 15.39 9.07 -2.50
C LYS A 50 14.37 10.10 -2.01
N LEU A 51 13.11 9.97 -2.41
CA LEU A 51 12.04 10.89 -2.04
C LEU A 51 11.16 10.35 -0.91
N THR A 52 11.42 9.14 -0.40
CA THR A 52 10.60 8.50 0.65
C THR A 52 10.38 9.44 1.84
N ASP A 53 11.44 10.03 2.40
CA ASP A 53 11.34 10.99 3.51
C ASP A 53 10.42 12.18 3.21
N GLU A 54 10.52 12.75 2.00
CA GLU A 54 9.73 13.92 1.60
C GLU A 54 8.25 13.56 1.38
N VAL A 55 7.99 12.35 0.87
CA VAL A 55 6.63 11.85 0.66
C VAL A 55 5.98 11.51 2.01
N VAL A 56 6.71 10.84 2.90
CA VAL A 56 6.24 10.53 4.27
C VAL A 56 5.90 11.83 5.01
N GLU A 57 6.76 12.85 4.94
CA GLU A 57 6.49 14.17 5.53
C GLU A 57 5.21 14.80 4.98
N CYS A 58 5.04 14.79 3.66
CA CYS A 58 3.87 15.37 3.01
C CYS A 58 2.57 14.68 3.45
N LEU A 59 2.58 13.34 3.55
CA LEU A 59 1.43 12.54 3.97
C LEU A 59 1.13 12.71 5.46
N PHE A 60 2.17 12.83 6.28
CA PHE A 60 2.06 13.14 7.70
C PHE A 60 1.37 14.50 7.92
N ASP A 61 1.86 15.55 7.24
CA ASP A 61 1.26 16.89 7.31
C ASP A 61 -0.21 16.86 6.87
N ILE A 62 -0.55 16.04 5.87
CA ILE A 62 -1.94 15.88 5.43
C ILE A 62 -2.79 15.25 6.53
N SER A 63 -2.29 14.23 7.22
CA SER A 63 -3.02 13.56 8.29
C SER A 63 -3.21 14.41 9.55
N GLU A 64 -2.29 15.33 9.85
CA GLU A 64 -2.39 16.21 11.03
C GLU A 64 -3.31 17.40 10.81
N ASP A 65 -3.36 17.92 9.58
CA ASP A 65 -4.08 19.16 9.26
C ASP A 65 -5.56 18.94 8.87
N ALA A 66 -5.99 17.70 8.60
CA ALA A 66 -7.30 17.40 8.02
C ALA A 66 -8.08 16.36 8.85
N ASP A 67 -8.99 16.84 9.69
CA ASP A 67 -9.85 16.01 10.56
C ASP A 67 -10.80 15.09 9.76
N ASP A 68 -11.11 15.46 8.52
CA ASP A 68 -11.97 14.76 7.57
C ASP A 68 -11.22 13.77 6.67
N VAL A 69 -9.92 13.52 6.94
CA VAL A 69 -9.10 12.57 6.19
C VAL A 69 -8.64 11.43 7.08
N SER A 70 -9.06 10.21 6.74
CA SER A 70 -8.51 8.99 7.33
C SER A 70 -7.45 8.41 6.41
N ILE A 71 -6.20 8.33 6.87
CA ILE A 71 -5.08 7.83 6.08
C ILE A 71 -4.63 6.43 6.52
N ALA A 72 -4.21 5.62 5.56
CA ALA A 72 -3.58 4.33 5.74
C ALA A 72 -2.35 4.24 4.83
N LEU A 73 -1.18 3.98 5.42
CA LEU A 73 0.09 3.91 4.70
C LEU A 73 0.61 2.48 4.73
N LEU A 74 0.88 1.90 3.57
CA LEU A 74 1.46 0.57 3.43
C LEU A 74 2.86 0.69 2.87
N SER A 75 3.79 -0.03 3.50
CA SER A 75 5.18 -0.12 3.06
C SER A 75 5.86 -1.27 3.79
N ARG A 76 7.04 -1.65 3.30
CA ARG A 76 7.96 -2.51 4.06
C ARG A 76 8.43 -1.85 5.35
N ASP A 77 9.01 -2.66 6.23
CA ASP A 77 9.60 -2.20 7.49
C ASP A 77 10.95 -1.50 7.26
N GLU A 78 10.92 -0.21 6.94
CA GLU A 78 12.11 0.62 6.72
C GLU A 78 12.28 1.66 7.84
N ASP A 79 13.52 1.81 8.33
CA ASP A 79 13.85 2.70 9.45
C ASP A 79 13.51 4.17 9.18
N GLU A 80 13.72 4.63 7.94
CA GLU A 80 13.43 6.01 7.49
C GLU A 80 11.93 6.33 7.64
N ILE A 81 11.06 5.40 7.22
CA ILE A 81 9.61 5.52 7.36
C ILE A 81 9.20 5.41 8.84
N ARG A 82 9.73 4.41 9.55
CA ARG A 82 9.34 4.11 10.94
C ARG A 82 9.66 5.27 11.87
N SER A 83 10.86 5.82 11.79
CA SER A 83 11.31 6.93 12.64
C SER A 83 10.52 8.21 12.44
N ARG A 84 10.02 8.46 11.22
CA ARG A 84 9.24 9.65 10.90
C ARG A 84 7.79 9.59 11.38
N LEU A 85 7.22 8.38 11.40
CA LEU A 85 5.83 8.16 11.80
C LEU A 85 5.68 7.79 13.29
N GLU A 86 6.80 7.60 13.99
CA GLU A 86 6.84 7.22 15.39
C GLU A 86 6.04 8.19 16.27
N GLY A 87 5.24 7.65 17.18
CA GLY A 87 4.42 8.41 18.12
C GLY A 87 3.11 8.97 17.55
N SER A 88 2.95 9.03 16.22
CA SER A 88 1.73 9.55 15.58
C SER A 88 0.93 8.47 14.85
N PHE A 89 1.62 7.44 14.34
CA PHE A 89 1.01 6.30 13.69
C PHE A 89 1.24 5.01 14.48
N THR A 90 0.27 4.11 14.42
CA THR A 90 0.38 2.74 14.91
C THR A 90 0.73 1.81 13.75
N PRO A 91 1.85 1.06 13.83
CA PRO A 91 2.17 0.02 12.87
C PRO A 91 1.37 -1.25 13.16
N ILE A 92 0.86 -1.88 12.09
CA ILE A 92 0.14 -3.15 12.09
C ILE A 92 0.86 -4.04 11.08
N GLU A 93 1.38 -5.17 11.54
CA GLU A 93 2.05 -6.15 10.68
C GLU A 93 1.02 -6.90 9.83
N ILE A 94 1.22 -6.89 8.51
CA ILE A 94 0.46 -7.67 7.54
C ILE A 94 1.41 -8.73 6.98
N ALA A 95 1.44 -9.88 7.65
CA ALA A 95 2.24 -11.03 7.25
C ALA A 95 1.33 -12.16 6.78
N ALA A 96 1.61 -12.72 5.61
CA ALA A 96 0.99 -13.97 5.19
C ALA A 96 1.62 -15.14 5.95
N HIS A 97 0.79 -15.99 6.58
CA HIS A 97 1.30 -17.18 7.22
C HIS A 97 1.71 -18.22 6.18
N LYS A 98 2.56 -19.17 6.60
CA LYS A 98 3.07 -20.21 5.69
C LYS A 98 1.91 -21.05 5.13
N GLU A 99 0.88 -21.25 5.94
CA GLU A 99 -0.34 -21.95 5.62
C GLU A 99 -1.08 -21.24 4.48
N ASP A 100 -1.28 -19.92 4.58
CA ASP A 100 -1.94 -19.09 3.54
C ASP A 100 -1.17 -19.16 2.21
N ILE A 101 0.15 -19.02 2.28
CA ILE A 101 1.02 -19.12 1.10
C ILE A 101 0.91 -20.52 0.47
N THR A 102 0.89 -21.57 1.30
CA THR A 102 0.80 -22.96 0.83
C THR A 102 -0.53 -23.21 0.15
N GLU A 103 -1.63 -22.75 0.74
CA GLU A 103 -2.97 -22.87 0.19
C GLU A 103 -3.08 -22.13 -1.15
N TYR A 104 -2.70 -20.86 -1.18
CA TYR A 104 -2.74 -20.02 -2.38
C TYR A 104 -1.91 -20.63 -3.52
N VAL A 105 -0.63 -20.95 -3.26
CA VAL A 105 0.28 -21.49 -4.27
C VAL A 105 -0.23 -22.84 -4.80
N THR A 106 -0.78 -23.69 -3.93
CA THR A 106 -1.34 -24.98 -4.34
C THR A 106 -2.55 -24.78 -5.25
N ALA A 107 -3.52 -23.97 -4.83
CA ALA A 107 -4.73 -23.69 -5.60
C ALA A 107 -4.39 -23.09 -6.98
N GLU A 108 -3.46 -22.13 -7.02
CA GLU A 108 -3.01 -21.44 -8.22
C GLU A 108 -2.28 -22.37 -9.21
N ILE A 109 -1.41 -23.26 -8.72
CA ILE A 109 -0.74 -24.26 -9.58
C ILE A 109 -1.75 -25.24 -10.15
N GLU A 110 -2.72 -25.69 -9.35
CA GLU A 110 -3.77 -26.61 -9.82
C GLU A 110 -4.70 -25.97 -10.84
N GLU A 111 -5.08 -24.71 -10.64
CA GLU A 111 -5.86 -23.95 -11.62
C GLU A 111 -5.09 -23.74 -12.93
N ARG A 112 -3.80 -23.40 -12.88
CA ARG A 112 -2.99 -23.26 -14.11
C ARG A 112 -2.81 -24.58 -14.85
N ILE A 113 -2.74 -25.72 -14.15
CA ILE A 113 -2.73 -27.04 -14.77
C ILE A 113 -4.07 -27.34 -15.44
N ARG A 114 -5.18 -27.12 -14.71
CA ARG A 114 -6.55 -27.37 -15.18
C ARG A 114 -6.89 -26.53 -16.41
N SER A 115 -6.56 -25.24 -16.38
CA SER A 115 -6.73 -24.29 -17.49
C SER A 115 -5.71 -24.46 -18.63
N ARG A 116 -4.80 -25.44 -18.54
CA ARG A 116 -3.74 -25.75 -19.51
C ARG A 116 -2.74 -24.61 -19.75
N ARG A 117 -2.71 -23.60 -18.88
CA ARG A 117 -1.70 -22.53 -18.85
C ARG A 117 -0.35 -23.01 -18.34
N LEU A 118 -0.33 -24.11 -17.60
CA LEU A 118 0.87 -24.78 -17.12
C LEU A 118 0.76 -26.28 -17.44
N ARG A 119 1.76 -26.84 -18.12
CA ARG A 119 1.79 -28.27 -18.45
C ARG A 119 2.88 -28.94 -17.64
N ILE A 120 2.48 -29.67 -16.61
CA ILE A 120 3.40 -30.47 -15.79
C ILE A 120 2.96 -31.93 -15.92
N GLY A 121 3.77 -32.74 -16.60
CA GLY A 121 3.52 -34.17 -16.77
C GLY A 121 4.13 -35.05 -15.67
N ASN A 122 4.96 -34.47 -14.80
CA ASN A 122 5.69 -35.19 -13.75
C ASN A 122 5.26 -34.69 -12.36
N LEU A 123 4.69 -35.58 -11.55
CA LEU A 123 4.24 -35.28 -10.18
C LEU A 123 5.40 -34.86 -9.25
N HIS A 124 6.60 -35.39 -9.47
CA HIS A 124 7.78 -34.97 -8.72
C HIS A 124 8.13 -33.51 -9.00
N LEU A 125 8.14 -33.12 -10.27
CA LEU A 125 8.37 -31.73 -10.68
C LEU A 125 7.27 -30.79 -10.16
N LYS A 126 6.00 -31.23 -10.09
CA LYS A 126 4.93 -30.47 -9.44
C LYS A 126 5.28 -30.18 -7.98
N GLY A 127 5.72 -31.19 -7.24
CA GLY A 127 6.14 -31.05 -5.84
C GLY A 127 7.32 -30.09 -5.65
N GLU A 128 8.34 -30.18 -6.51
CA GLU A 128 9.50 -29.29 -6.48
C GLU A 128 9.12 -27.83 -6.76
N ILE A 129 8.27 -27.58 -7.76
CA ILE A 129 7.79 -26.23 -8.08
C ILE A 129 6.98 -25.65 -6.91
N LEU A 130 6.06 -26.43 -6.33
CA LEU A 130 5.27 -25.99 -5.17
C LEU A 130 6.18 -25.61 -4.01
N GLN A 131 7.13 -26.48 -3.64
CA GLN A 131 8.06 -26.18 -2.55
C GLN A 131 8.97 -25.00 -2.86
N GLY A 132 9.45 -24.87 -4.10
CA GLY A 132 10.26 -23.73 -4.54
C GLY A 132 9.50 -22.41 -4.40
N LEU A 133 8.24 -22.36 -4.82
CA LEU A 133 7.39 -21.17 -4.72
C LEU A 133 7.02 -20.85 -3.26
N ILE A 134 6.62 -21.84 -2.45
CA ILE A 134 6.29 -21.63 -1.03
C ILE A 134 7.51 -21.09 -0.26
N ASN A 135 8.68 -21.66 -0.51
CA ASN A 135 9.91 -21.22 0.16
C ASN A 135 10.39 -19.86 -0.35
N GLY A 136 10.22 -19.57 -1.65
CA GLY A 136 10.59 -18.29 -2.27
C GLY A 136 9.63 -17.15 -1.95
N ALA A 137 8.38 -17.45 -1.59
CA ALA A 137 7.38 -16.45 -1.21
C ALA A 137 7.60 -15.86 0.20
N LYS A 138 8.51 -16.45 0.99
CA LYS A 138 8.90 -15.90 2.29
C LYS A 138 9.45 -14.48 2.12
N GLY A 139 8.76 -13.51 2.72
CA GLY A 139 9.14 -12.09 2.66
C GLY A 139 8.55 -11.31 1.50
N MET A 140 7.71 -11.91 0.66
CA MET A 140 6.97 -11.18 -0.38
C MET A 140 5.79 -10.38 0.20
N ILE A 141 5.20 -10.84 1.30
CA ILE A 141 4.05 -10.22 1.97
C ILE A 141 4.44 -9.97 3.43
N ASN A 142 5.28 -8.96 3.63
CA ASN A 142 5.73 -8.48 4.95
C ASN A 142 5.52 -6.97 5.02
N ASP A 143 4.32 -6.54 4.63
CA ASP A 143 4.00 -5.12 4.65
C ASP A 143 3.59 -4.72 6.05
N ILE A 144 3.87 -3.47 6.40
CA ILE A 144 3.35 -2.84 7.61
C ILE A 144 2.33 -1.80 7.17
N LEU A 145 1.11 -1.94 7.67
CA LEU A 145 0.09 -0.91 7.60
C LEU A 145 0.31 0.06 8.76
N LYS A 146 0.42 1.36 8.46
CA LYS A 146 0.53 2.43 9.45
C LYS A 146 -0.75 3.27 9.38
N VAL A 147 -1.42 3.42 10.51
CA VAL A 147 -2.63 4.23 10.65
C VAL A 147 -2.44 5.27 11.76
N PRO A 148 -3.01 6.49 11.65
CA PRO A 148 -2.93 7.47 12.74
C PRO A 148 -3.49 6.89 14.04
N MET A 149 -2.87 7.20 15.18
CA MET A 149 -3.23 6.67 16.50
C MET A 149 -4.72 6.85 16.84
N GLY A 150 -5.34 7.96 16.42
CA GLY A 150 -6.77 8.22 16.64
C GLY A 150 -7.72 7.31 15.86
N SER A 151 -7.22 6.59 14.85
CA SER A 151 -8.00 5.71 13.96
C SER A 151 -7.89 4.22 14.32
N LEU A 152 -7.06 3.86 15.31
CA LEU A 152 -6.72 2.47 15.61
C LEU A 152 -7.95 1.61 15.97
N SER A 153 -8.86 2.13 16.80
CA SER A 153 -10.05 1.39 17.25
C SER A 153 -11.02 1.06 16.09
N ALA A 154 -11.11 1.92 15.09
CA ALA A 154 -11.91 1.69 13.88
C ALA A 154 -11.27 0.62 12.99
N VAL A 155 -9.94 0.63 12.88
CA VAL A 155 -9.18 -0.33 12.07
C VAL A 155 -9.18 -1.71 12.71
N GLU A 156 -8.97 -1.81 14.03
CA GLU A 156 -9.06 -3.07 14.77
C GLU A 156 -10.45 -3.71 14.65
N SER A 157 -11.52 -2.90 14.72
CA SER A 157 -12.88 -3.38 14.52
C SER A 157 -13.11 -3.94 13.11
N ALA A 158 -12.54 -3.31 12.08
CA ALA A 158 -12.63 -3.79 10.70
C ALA A 158 -11.81 -5.07 10.46
N ILE A 159 -10.63 -5.18 11.06
CA ILE A 159 -9.77 -6.38 10.96
C ILE A 159 -10.42 -7.58 11.68
N GLN A 160 -11.04 -7.35 12.85
CA GLN A 160 -11.75 -8.40 13.59
C GLN A 160 -12.97 -8.94 12.84
N ILE A 161 -13.67 -8.12 12.06
CA ILE A 161 -14.79 -8.57 11.22
C ILE A 161 -14.33 -9.59 10.17
N ASN A 162 -13.14 -9.40 9.59
CA ASN A 162 -12.60 -10.32 8.57
C ASN A 162 -12.17 -11.68 9.13
N ASN A 163 -11.87 -11.78 10.42
CA ASN A 163 -11.49 -13.05 11.07
C ASN A 163 -12.69 -13.86 11.60
N ALA A 164 -13.90 -13.28 11.60
CA ALA A 164 -15.13 -13.95 12.05
C ALA A 164 -15.89 -14.67 10.92
N GLU A 165 -15.45 -14.53 9.66
CA GLU A 165 -16.04 -15.18 8.48
C GLU A 165 -15.11 -16.25 7.91
N THR A 166 -14.78 -17.26 8.69
CA THR A 166 -14.36 -18.57 8.16
C THR A 166 -15.16 -19.67 8.85
N PRO A 167 -16.06 -20.37 8.15
CA PRO A 167 -16.87 -21.46 8.72
C PRO A 167 -16.05 -22.72 9.03
#